data_AF-A0A2E3WDA6-F1
#
_entry.id   AF-A0A2E3WDA6-F1
#
_cell.length_a   1.000
_cell.length_b   1.000
_cell.length_c   1.000
_cell.angle_alpha   90.00
_cell.angle_beta   90.00
_cell.angle_gamma   90.00
#
_symmetry.space_group_name_H-M   'P 1'
#
loop_
_entity.id
_entity.type
_entity.pdbx_description
1 polymer ?
#
loop_
_entity_poly.entity_id
_entity_poly.type
_entity_poly.pdbx_seq_one_letter_code
_entity_poly.pdbx_strand_id
1 'polypeptide(L)'
;MPTSAIFQIEDQLALSKDLHRGFFMRRSMFTASQSGFTLIELLVTLVLLGLVTTLLGPNINSWLTSRQAAATRDAIANQLAGLPLEANMHGESIVITDPRQLVPSDINLQITQRIEVLANGFCVGGAFELLHQERVERFLVNQPFCEVQRVP
;
A
#
# COMPACT_ATOMS: atom_id res chain seq x y z
N MET A 1 -26.89 38.82 32.20
CA MET A 1 -26.06 37.64 31.88
C MET A 1 -26.59 37.07 30.56
N PRO A 2 -25.69 36.73 29.62
CA PRO A 2 -25.71 37.03 28.15
C PRO A 2 -26.69 36.12 27.36
N THR A 3 -27.24 36.39 26.17
CA THR A 3 -26.97 37.24 24.97
C THR A 3 -25.70 36.95 24.17
N SER A 4 -25.80 36.08 23.15
CA SER A 4 -25.20 36.17 21.79
C SER A 4 -24.85 34.77 21.22
N ALA A 5 -25.61 34.28 20.23
CA ALA A 5 -25.24 33.08 19.44
C ALA A 5 -26.01 32.94 18.11
N ILE A 6 -26.36 34.04 17.43
CA ILE A 6 -26.92 34.00 16.06
C ILE A 6 -26.03 34.74 15.05
N PHE A 7 -24.95 35.41 15.50
CA PHE A 7 -24.03 36.14 14.63
C PHE A 7 -22.70 35.39 14.48
N GLN A 8 -22.66 34.33 13.69
CA GLN A 8 -21.39 33.64 13.42
C GLN A 8 -21.31 32.87 12.08
N ILE A 9 -22.17 33.19 11.11
CA ILE A 9 -22.09 32.56 9.77
C ILE A 9 -21.36 33.45 8.75
N GLU A 10 -21.10 34.73 9.03
CA GLU A 10 -20.47 35.65 8.07
C GLU A 10 -18.93 35.78 8.15
N ASP A 11 -18.26 35.19 9.15
CA ASP A 11 -16.83 35.47 9.42
C ASP A 11 -15.85 34.33 9.01
N GLN A 12 -16.31 33.35 8.24
CA GLN A 12 -15.43 32.32 7.65
C GLN A 12 -14.96 32.66 6.22
N LEU A 13 -15.49 33.72 5.61
CA LEU A 13 -15.06 34.14 4.27
C LEU A 13 -13.77 35.00 4.26
N ALA A 14 -13.30 35.44 5.43
CA ALA A 14 -12.13 36.31 5.56
C ALA A 14 -10.82 35.58 5.87
N LEU A 15 -10.85 34.30 6.28
CA LEU A 15 -9.66 33.50 6.61
C LEU A 15 -9.27 32.48 5.52
N SER A 16 -9.84 32.59 4.31
CA SER A 16 -9.41 31.84 3.12
C SER A 16 -8.64 32.73 2.12
N LYS A 17 -8.44 34.02 2.42
CA LYS A 17 -7.86 34.99 1.48
C LYS A 17 -6.35 35.20 1.58
N ASP A 18 -5.69 34.73 2.64
CA ASP A 18 -4.26 34.99 2.84
C ASP A 18 -3.34 33.76 2.75
N LEU A 19 -3.85 32.57 2.42
CA LEU A 19 -3.02 31.38 2.15
C LEU A 19 -2.96 30.98 0.66
N HIS A 20 -3.28 31.92 -0.24
CA HIS A 20 -2.99 31.78 -1.68
C HIS A 20 -1.98 32.82 -2.20
N ARG A 21 -1.32 33.55 -1.30
CA ARG A 21 -0.38 34.63 -1.63
C ARG A 21 1.08 34.21 -1.81
N GLY A 22 1.38 32.90 -1.87
CA GLY A 22 2.75 32.39 -1.98
C GLY A 22 3.10 31.62 -3.26
N PHE A 23 2.13 31.31 -4.14
CA PHE A 23 2.38 30.38 -5.26
C PHE A 23 2.23 30.98 -6.65
N PHE A 24 1.74 32.23 -6.77
CA PHE A 24 1.65 32.87 -8.08
C PHE A 24 2.86 33.75 -8.35
N MET A 25 3.46 33.48 -9.51
CA MET A 25 4.27 34.42 -10.30
C MET A 25 5.79 34.42 -10.08
N ARG A 26 6.40 33.23 -10.17
CA ARG A 26 7.61 33.11 -10.98
C ARG A 26 7.26 32.49 -12.33
N ARG A 27 6.45 33.22 -13.12
CA ARG A 27 6.36 32.99 -14.55
C ARG A 27 7.74 33.34 -15.09
N SER A 28 8.62 32.36 -15.17
CA SER A 28 9.81 32.45 -16.01
C SER A 28 9.33 32.95 -17.35
N MET A 29 9.67 34.19 -17.68
CA MET A 29 9.66 34.68 -19.05
C MET A 29 10.63 33.78 -19.80
N PHE A 30 10.16 32.64 -20.28
CA PHE A 30 10.70 32.03 -21.48
C PHE A 30 10.31 33.00 -22.59
N THR A 31 11.14 34.01 -22.82
CA THR A 31 11.20 34.63 -24.13
C THR A 31 11.44 33.47 -25.09
N ALA A 32 10.40 33.10 -25.85
CA ALA A 32 10.49 32.05 -26.84
C ALA A 32 11.33 32.59 -28.00
N SER A 33 12.66 32.58 -27.80
CA SER A 33 13.59 32.47 -28.90
C SER A 33 13.21 31.17 -29.61
N GLN A 34 12.65 31.27 -30.81
CA GLN A 34 12.49 30.11 -31.68
C GLN A 34 13.88 29.67 -32.15
N SER A 35 14.68 29.09 -31.25
CA SER A 35 15.86 28.34 -31.64
C SER A 35 15.38 26.94 -32.03
N GLY A 36 15.36 26.66 -33.34
CA GLY A 36 15.15 25.31 -33.82
C GLY A 36 16.29 24.42 -33.35
N PHE A 37 15.97 23.22 -32.88
CA PHE A 37 16.96 22.20 -32.58
C PHE A 37 17.64 21.75 -33.88
N THR A 38 18.95 21.60 -33.85
CA THR A 38 19.67 21.06 -35.01
C THR A 38 19.44 19.55 -35.12
N LEU A 39 19.51 19.01 -36.33
CA LEU A 39 19.37 17.55 -36.54
C LEU A 39 20.44 16.77 -35.75
N ILE A 40 21.67 17.29 -35.71
CA ILE A 40 22.78 16.68 -34.97
C ILE A 40 22.53 16.68 -33.45
N GLU A 41 21.92 17.72 -32.90
CA GLU A 41 21.62 17.82 -31.47
C GLU A 41 20.54 16.82 -31.04
N LEU A 42 19.49 16.66 -31.84
CA LEU A 42 18.50 15.61 -31.60
C LEU A 42 19.10 14.20 -31.74
N LEU A 43 20.03 14.00 -32.67
CA LEU A 43 20.71 12.72 -32.82
C LEU A 43 21.60 12.41 -31.62
N VAL A 44 22.44 13.37 -31.20
CA VAL A 44 23.35 13.20 -30.07
C VAL A 44 22.58 12.99 -28.77
N THR A 45 21.50 13.75 -28.53
CA THR A 45 20.66 13.56 -27.34
C THR A 45 20.01 12.19 -27.29
N LEU A 46 19.47 11.69 -28.41
CA LEU A 46 18.89 10.34 -28.46
C LEU A 46 19.96 9.26 -28.24
N VAL A 47 21.17 9.43 -28.79
CA VAL A 47 22.29 8.51 -28.55
C VAL A 47 22.69 8.52 -27.07
N LEU A 48 22.84 9.70 -26.46
CA LEU A 48 23.17 9.84 -25.04
C LEU A 48 22.07 9.25 -24.14
N LEU A 49 20.80 9.49 -24.46
CA LEU A 49 19.67 8.90 -23.74
C LEU A 49 19.70 7.37 -23.84
N GLY A 50 19.94 6.81 -25.02
CA GLY A 50 20.06 5.35 -25.21
C GLY A 50 21.21 4.73 -24.42
N LEU A 51 22.34 5.41 -24.32
CA LEU A 51 23.48 4.95 -23.52
C LEU A 51 23.15 4.97 -22.02
N VAL A 52 22.51 6.03 -21.54
CA VAL A 52 22.13 6.17 -20.12
C VAL A 52 21.03 5.17 -19.74
N THR A 53 20.01 4.97 -20.58
CA THR A 53 18.92 4.02 -20.28
C THR A 53 19.43 2.58 -20.18
N THR A 54 20.44 2.21 -20.99
CA THR A 54 21.08 0.89 -20.94
C THR A 54 21.73 0.61 -19.57
N LEU A 55 22.31 1.63 -18.93
CA LEU A 55 22.93 1.50 -17.60
C LEU A 55 21.91 1.40 -16.47
N LEU A 56 20.73 2.02 -16.63
CA LEU A 56 19.71 2.11 -15.58
C LEU A 56 18.64 0.99 -15.62
N GLY A 57 18.53 0.26 -16.72
CA GLY A 57 17.54 -0.80 -16.92
C GLY A 57 17.51 -1.98 -15.93
N PRO A 58 18.64 -2.51 -15.39
CA PRO A 58 18.62 -3.84 -14.76
C PRO A 58 17.90 -3.89 -13.40
N ASN A 59 17.62 -2.76 -12.76
CA ASN A 59 17.06 -2.75 -11.39
C ASN A 59 15.52 -2.72 -11.32
N ILE A 60 14.81 -2.73 -12.45
CA ILE A 60 13.34 -2.67 -12.42
C ILE A 60 12.69 -3.97 -11.92
N ASN A 61 13.35 -5.10 -12.16
CA ASN A 61 12.84 -6.42 -11.77
C ASN A 61 12.80 -6.60 -10.26
N SER A 62 13.83 -6.15 -9.53
CA SER A 62 13.90 -6.27 -8.06
C SER A 62 12.78 -5.45 -7.37
N TRP A 63 12.46 -4.29 -7.92
CA TRP A 63 11.37 -3.44 -7.45
C TRP A 63 10.01 -4.12 -7.68
N LEU A 64 9.81 -4.69 -8.87
CA LEU A 64 8.57 -5.40 -9.18
C LEU A 64 8.39 -6.65 -8.30
N THR A 65 9.44 -7.46 -8.12
CA THR A 65 9.36 -8.65 -7.25
C THR A 65 9.08 -8.27 -5.80
N SER A 66 9.65 -7.17 -5.32
CA SER A 66 9.37 -6.66 -3.97
C SER A 66 7.91 -6.22 -3.81
N ARG A 67 7.32 -5.60 -4.84
CA ARG A 67 5.90 -5.23 -4.86
C ARG A 67 4.99 -6.45 -4.90
N GLN A 68 5.33 -7.45 -5.71
CA GLN A 68 4.58 -8.70 -5.76
C GLN A 68 4.59 -9.39 -4.40
N ALA A 69 5.76 -9.47 -3.75
CA ALA A 69 5.90 -10.06 -2.42
C ALA A 69 5.12 -9.32 -1.33
N ALA A 70 5.00 -7.99 -1.43
CA ALA A 70 4.17 -7.20 -0.52
C ALA A 70 2.68 -7.44 -0.78
N ALA A 71 2.24 -7.38 -2.05
CA ALA A 71 0.84 -7.60 -2.42
C ALA A 71 0.33 -8.99 -2.01
N THR A 72 1.18 -10.01 -2.12
CA THR A 72 0.89 -11.35 -1.62
C THR A 72 0.63 -11.38 -0.11
N ARG A 73 1.47 -10.69 0.68
CA ARG A 73 1.30 -10.61 2.14
C ARG A 73 0.03 -9.86 2.50
N ASP A 74 -0.24 -8.76 1.81
CA ASP A 74 -1.44 -7.96 2.02
C ASP A 74 -2.71 -8.76 1.67
N ALA A 75 -2.68 -9.58 0.63
CA ALA A 75 -3.80 -10.45 0.26
C ALA A 75 -4.14 -11.46 1.38
N ILE A 76 -3.13 -12.13 1.93
CA ILE A 76 -3.30 -13.07 3.05
C ILE A 76 -3.81 -12.33 4.29
N ALA A 77 -3.22 -11.18 4.62
CA ALA A 77 -3.63 -10.38 5.77
C ALA A 77 -5.09 -9.92 5.66
N ASN A 78 -5.50 -9.43 4.48
CA ASN A 78 -6.87 -9.00 4.21
C ASN A 78 -7.86 -10.17 4.28
N GLN A 79 -7.48 -11.35 3.78
CA GLN A 79 -8.34 -12.54 3.90
C GLN A 79 -8.52 -12.96 5.35
N LEU A 80 -7.43 -13.01 6.13
CA LEU A 80 -7.48 -13.35 7.56
C LEU A 80 -8.29 -12.34 8.36
N ALA A 81 -8.15 -11.05 8.06
CA ALA A 81 -8.95 -9.98 8.67
C ALA A 81 -10.44 -10.06 8.32
N GLY A 82 -10.81 -10.76 7.23
CA GLY A 82 -12.19 -11.02 6.84
C GLY A 82 -12.87 -12.18 7.58
N LEU A 83 -12.10 -13.13 8.11
CA LEU A 83 -12.63 -14.32 8.78
C LEU A 83 -13.55 -14.02 9.98
N PRO A 84 -13.25 -13.04 10.85
CA PRO A 84 -14.17 -12.62 11.92
C PRO A 84 -15.59 -12.31 11.44
N LEU A 85 -15.70 -11.59 10.33
CA LEU A 85 -16.98 -11.21 9.76
C LEU A 85 -17.70 -12.44 9.19
N GLU A 86 -16.98 -13.29 8.45
CA GLU A 86 -17.53 -14.52 7.88
C GLU A 86 -18.07 -15.48 8.95
N ALA A 87 -17.27 -15.73 10.00
CA ALA A 87 -17.66 -16.59 11.12
C ALA A 87 -18.90 -16.06 11.85
N ASN A 88 -18.97 -14.74 12.07
CA ASN A 88 -20.11 -14.09 12.71
C ASN A 88 -21.38 -14.18 11.86
N MET A 89 -21.28 -13.98 10.54
CA MET A 89 -22.43 -14.05 9.63
C MET A 89 -23.01 -15.45 9.52
N HIS A 90 -22.15 -16.48 9.54
CA HIS A 90 -22.59 -17.88 9.45
C HIS A 90 -22.95 -18.49 10.81
N GLY A 91 -22.50 -17.88 11.92
CA GLY A 91 -22.69 -18.44 13.26
C GLY A 91 -21.91 -19.74 13.48
N GLU A 92 -20.84 -19.96 12.70
CA GLU A 92 -20.01 -21.16 12.74
C GLU A 92 -18.55 -20.78 12.99
N SER A 93 -17.81 -21.64 13.69
CA SER A 93 -16.38 -21.45 13.89
C SER A 93 -15.59 -21.82 12.63
N ILE A 94 -14.64 -20.97 12.24
CA ILE A 94 -13.74 -21.21 11.12
C ILE A 94 -12.38 -21.63 11.68
N VAL A 95 -11.83 -22.73 11.16
CA VAL A 95 -10.50 -23.23 11.54
C VAL A 95 -9.66 -23.43 10.29
N ILE A 96 -8.55 -22.70 10.23
CA ILE A 96 -7.55 -22.81 9.17
C ILE A 96 -6.39 -23.65 9.67
N THR A 97 -6.18 -24.80 9.00
CA THR A 97 -5.07 -25.72 9.26
C THR A 97 -4.24 -25.98 8.01
N ASP A 98 -4.81 -25.73 6.83
CA ASP A 98 -4.20 -26.01 5.55
C ASP A 98 -4.00 -24.71 4.76
N PRO A 99 -2.80 -24.45 4.22
CA PRO A 99 -2.52 -23.29 3.37
C PRO A 99 -3.47 -23.13 2.19
N ARG A 100 -4.05 -24.22 1.66
CA ARG A 100 -4.96 -24.19 0.51
C ARG A 100 -6.32 -23.55 0.84
N GLN A 101 -6.64 -23.36 2.12
CA GLN A 101 -7.81 -22.61 2.55
C GLN A 101 -7.60 -21.09 2.42
N LEU A 102 -6.35 -20.66 2.24
CA LEU A 102 -5.96 -19.27 2.02
C LEU A 102 -5.63 -19.06 0.54
N VAL A 103 -5.97 -17.87 0.04
CA VAL A 103 -5.70 -17.40 -1.31
C VAL A 103 -4.68 -16.28 -1.22
N PRO A 104 -3.57 -16.32 -1.98
CA PRO A 104 -3.25 -17.30 -3.02
C PRO A 104 -2.73 -18.64 -2.49
N SER A 105 -3.05 -19.74 -3.17
CA SER A 105 -2.64 -21.11 -2.78
C SER A 105 -1.33 -21.59 -3.41
N ASP A 106 -0.74 -20.79 -4.30
CA ASP A 106 0.48 -21.06 -5.07
C ASP A 106 1.78 -20.61 -4.35
N ILE A 107 1.65 -20.16 -3.10
CA ILE A 107 2.77 -19.68 -2.29
C ILE A 107 3.21 -20.77 -1.32
N ASN A 108 4.51 -20.84 -1.07
CA ASN A 108 5.08 -21.67 -0.02
C ASN A 108 4.73 -21.09 1.37
N LEU A 109 3.50 -21.32 1.79
CA LEU A 109 2.96 -20.96 3.10
C LEU A 109 2.85 -22.23 3.95
N GLN A 110 3.28 -22.14 5.21
CA GLN A 110 3.15 -23.23 6.18
C GLN A 110 2.39 -22.74 7.40
N ILE A 111 1.31 -23.43 7.78
CA ILE A 111 0.56 -23.14 8.99
C ILE A 111 1.28 -23.82 10.16
N THR A 112 1.96 -23.05 11.00
CA THR A 112 2.70 -23.55 12.17
C THR A 112 1.77 -23.74 13.37
N GLN A 113 0.76 -22.89 13.50
CA GLN A 113 -0.29 -22.99 14.51
C GLN A 113 -1.64 -22.72 13.84
N ARG A 114 -2.63 -23.58 14.10
CA ARG A 114 -3.98 -23.43 13.55
C ARG A 114 -4.53 -22.03 13.86
N ILE A 115 -5.19 -21.43 12.89
CA ILE A 115 -5.88 -20.14 13.07
C ILE A 115 -7.34 -20.45 13.32
N GLU A 116 -7.87 -20.01 14.46
CA GLU A 116 -9.23 -20.31 14.88
C GLU A 116 -10.02 -19.02 15.10
N VAL A 117 -11.20 -18.97 14.50
CA VAL A 117 -12.18 -17.89 14.66
C VAL A 117 -13.47 -18.49 15.15
N LEU A 118 -13.97 -18.01 16.28
CA LEU A 118 -15.20 -18.50 16.90
C LEU A 118 -16.43 -17.98 16.15
N ALA A 119 -17.58 -18.64 16.32
CA ALA A 119 -18.86 -18.29 15.71
C ALA A 119 -19.35 -16.85 16.02
N ASN A 120 -18.85 -16.22 17.08
CA ASN A 120 -19.15 -14.83 17.41
C ASN A 120 -18.22 -13.82 16.70
N GLY A 121 -17.29 -14.28 15.86
CA GLY A 121 -16.29 -13.47 15.18
C GLY A 121 -15.02 -13.22 16.00
N PHE A 122 -14.88 -13.78 17.20
CA PHE A 122 -13.65 -13.62 17.99
C PHE A 122 -12.52 -14.47 17.41
N CYS A 123 -11.44 -13.82 17.00
CA CYS A 123 -10.22 -14.50 16.59
C CYS A 123 -9.43 -14.95 17.81
N VAL A 124 -9.17 -16.26 17.93
CA VAL A 124 -8.29 -16.84 18.97
C VAL A 124 -6.83 -16.59 18.64
N GLY A 125 -6.51 -16.49 17.35
CA GLY A 125 -5.17 -16.27 16.83
C GLY A 125 -4.56 -17.53 16.22
N GLY A 126 -3.27 -17.47 15.91
CA GLY A 126 -2.52 -18.55 15.26
C GLY A 126 -1.19 -18.04 14.71
N ALA A 127 -0.51 -18.87 13.92
CA ALA A 127 0.79 -18.52 13.36
C ALA A 127 1.04 -19.26 12.04
N PHE A 128 1.71 -18.58 11.12
CA PHE A 128 2.12 -19.16 9.85
C PHE A 128 3.49 -18.64 9.44
N GLU A 129 4.14 -19.38 8.56
CA GLU A 129 5.43 -19.03 7.98
C GLU A 129 5.29 -18.91 6.48
N LEU A 130 5.97 -17.91 5.91
CA LEU A 130 6.02 -17.66 4.48
C LEU A 130 7.45 -17.86 3.99
N LEU A 131 7.65 -18.72 3.01
CA LEU A 131 8.95 -18.90 2.37
C LEU A 131 9.02 -18.03 1.11
N HIS A 132 9.90 -17.03 1.13
CA HIS A 132 10.12 -16.11 0.01
C HIS A 132 11.62 -15.97 -0.30
N GLN A 133 12.05 -16.35 -1.52
CA GLN A 133 13.44 -16.23 -1.98
C GLN A 133 14.47 -16.72 -0.93
N GLU A 134 14.27 -17.95 -0.44
CA GLU A 134 15.09 -18.62 0.60
C GLU A 134 15.04 -18.01 2.01
N ARG A 135 14.20 -17.00 2.26
CA ARG A 135 13.93 -16.48 3.60
C ARG A 135 12.62 -17.03 4.14
N VAL A 136 12.67 -17.55 5.35
CA VAL A 136 11.49 -17.92 6.14
C VAL A 136 11.10 -16.70 6.97
N GLU A 137 9.90 -16.18 6.75
CA GLU A 137 9.33 -15.12 7.56
C GLU A 137 8.17 -15.67 8.39
N ARG A 138 8.19 -15.40 9.70
CA ARG A 138 7.14 -15.85 10.61
C ARG A 138 6.13 -14.73 10.86
N PHE A 139 4.86 -15.11 10.88
CA PHE A 139 3.73 -14.24 11.14
C PHE A 139 2.87 -14.79 12.27
N LEU A 140 2.42 -13.90 13.14
CA LEU A 140 1.40 -14.17 14.15
C LEU A 140 0.08 -13.57 13.70
N VAL A 141 -1.00 -14.29 13.96
CA VAL A 141 -2.37 -13.82 13.81
C VAL A 141 -2.86 -13.47 15.20
N ASN A 142 -3.02 -12.17 15.44
CA ASN A 142 -3.35 -11.64 16.76
C ASN A 142 -4.86 -11.52 16.95
N GLN A 143 -5.29 -11.88 18.15
CA GLN A 143 -6.64 -11.58 18.64
C GLN A 143 -6.85 -10.06 18.83
N PRO A 144 -8.09 -9.55 18.79
CA PRO A 144 -9.34 -10.29 18.52
C PRO A 144 -9.80 -10.24 17.06
N PHE A 145 -9.07 -9.53 16.18
CA PHE A 145 -9.49 -9.22 14.80
C PHE A 145 -8.68 -9.95 13.72
N CYS A 146 -7.92 -10.98 14.08
CA CYS A 146 -7.01 -11.70 13.19
C CYS A 146 -5.99 -10.77 12.49
N GLU A 147 -5.45 -9.79 13.22
CA GLU A 147 -4.43 -8.89 12.68
C GLU A 147 -3.12 -9.65 12.47
N VAL A 148 -2.55 -9.55 11.27
CA VAL A 148 -1.31 -10.24 10.93
C VAL A 148 -0.10 -9.38 11.29
N GLN A 149 0.76 -9.90 12.17
CA GLN A 149 1.99 -9.23 12.60
C GLN A 149 3.22 -10.07 12.24
N ARG A 150 4.20 -9.44 11.59
CA ARG A 150 5.50 -10.06 11.33
C ARG A 150 6.32 -10.16 12.61
N VAL A 151 6.88 -11.34 12.86
CA VAL A 151 7.82 -11.57 13.96
C VAL A 151 9.24 -11.42 13.42
N PRO A 152 10.14 -10.69 14.11
CA PRO A 152 11.54 -10.56 13.71
C PRO A 152 12.33 -11.87 13.82
#